data_AF-A0A838UMU2-F1
#
_entry.id   AF-A0A838UMU2-F1
#
_cell.length_a   1.000
_cell.length_b   1.000
_cell.length_c   1.000
_cell.angle_alpha   90.00
_cell.angle_beta   90.00
_cell.angle_gamma   90.00
#
_symmetry.space_group_name_H-M   'P 1'
#
loop_
_entity.id
_entity.type
_entity.pdbx_description
1 polymer ?
#
loop_
_entity_poly.entity_id
_entity_poly.type
_entity_poly.pdbx_seq_one_letter_code
_entity_poly.pdbx_strand_id
1 'polypeptide(L)' 'MPDKEWYTQKEIADMLGVDIKKVWPAVATLRRTGVIRTAEDPQDERVMLVHASAIDAIKRALRVS' A
#
# COMPACT_ATOMS: atom_id res chain seq x y z
N MET A 1 2.66 9.02 15.10
CA MET A 1 2.20 7.62 15.18
C MET A 1 3.45 6.76 15.19
N PRO A 2 3.56 5.73 16.05
CA PRO A 2 4.80 4.97 16.15
C PRO A 2 5.12 4.30 14.81
N ASP A 3 6.41 4.06 14.60
CA ASP A 3 7.15 3.73 13.38
C ASP A 3 6.69 2.44 12.66
N LYS A 4 5.41 2.35 12.29
CA LYS A 4 4.89 1.23 11.52
C LYS A 4 5.42 1.31 10.09
N GLU A 5 6.40 0.48 9.77
CA GLU A 5 7.04 0.46 8.43
C GLU A 5 6.23 -0.27 7.37
N TRP A 6 5.26 -1.10 7.76
CA TRP A 6 4.54 -2.00 6.85
C TRP A 6 3.04 -1.89 7.04
N TYR A 7 2.30 -1.68 5.95
CA TYR A 7 0.85 -1.45 5.97
C TYR A 7 0.12 -2.44 5.07
N THR A 8 -1.04 -2.88 5.50
CA THR A 8 -1.98 -3.56 4.60
C THR A 8 -2.59 -2.56 3.61
N GLN A 9 -3.09 -3.03 2.48
CA GLN A 9 -3.79 -2.16 1.52
C GLN A 9 -5.06 -1.53 2.11
N LYS A 10 -5.70 -2.19 3.08
CA LYS A 10 -6.85 -1.64 3.82
C LYS A 10 -6.43 -0.45 4.66
N GLU A 11 -5.34 -0.57 5.42
CA GLU A 11 -4.82 0.54 6.22
C GLU A 11 -4.40 1.73 5.35
N ILE A 12 -3.85 1.46 4.17
CA ILE A 12 -3.55 2.51 3.19
C ILE A 12 -4.84 3.18 2.70
N ALA A 13 -5.88 2.40 2.40
CA ALA A 13 -7.18 2.93 1.97
C ALA A 13 -7.78 3.85 3.05
N ASP A 14 -7.77 3.39 4.30
CA ASP A 14 -8.27 4.13 5.47
C ASP A 14 -7.44 5.41 5.70
N MET A 15 -6.11 5.33 5.60
CA MET A 15 -5.20 6.47 5.74
C MET A 15 -5.41 7.53 4.67
N LEU A 16 -5.71 7.12 3.44
CA LEU A 16 -5.89 8.02 2.31
C LEU A 16 -7.35 8.46 2.12
N GLY A 17 -8.30 7.92 2.89
CA GLY A 17 -9.73 8.21 2.75
C GLY A 17 -10.30 7.77 1.40
N VAL A 18 -9.80 6.66 0.84
CA VAL A 18 -10.19 6.15 -0.49
C VAL A 18 -10.77 4.74 -0.39
N ASP A 19 -11.58 4.34 -1.37
CA ASP A 19 -12.06 2.96 -1.46
C ASP A 19 -10.89 2.00 -1.74
N ILE A 20 -10.80 0.93 -0.96
CA ILE A 20 -9.81 -0.14 -1.13
C ILE A 20 -9.78 -0.72 -2.55
N LYS A 21 -10.92 -0.74 -3.26
CA LYS A 21 -11.03 -1.17 -4.66
C LYS A 21 -10.21 -0.30 -5.62
N LYS A 22 -9.91 0.95 -5.26
CA LYS A 22 -9.00 1.82 -6.02
C LYS A 22 -7.54 1.57 -5.67
N VAL A 23 -7.26 1.24 -4.41
CA VAL A 23 -5.91 0.95 -3.92
C VAL A 23 -5.35 -0.31 -4.57
N TRP A 24 -6.14 -1.38 -4.67
CA TRP A 24 -5.73 -2.66 -5.24
C TRP A 24 -5.05 -2.57 -6.62
N PRO A 25 -5.68 -1.98 -7.66
CA PRO A 25 -5.05 -1.88 -8.97
C PRO A 25 -3.82 -0.94 -8.97
N ALA A 26 -3.80 0.11 -8.13
CA ALA A 26 -2.66 1.01 -8.02
C ALA A 26 -1.45 0.29 -7.41
N VAL A 27 -1.63 -0.39 -6.27
CA VAL A 27 -0.58 -1.17 -5.61
C VAL A 27 -0.10 -2.31 -6.50
N ALA A 28 -1.00 -3.05 -7.17
CA ALA A 28 -0.63 -4.12 -8.09
C ALA A 28 0.25 -3.62 -9.25
N THR A 29 -0.07 -2.44 -9.80
CA THR A 29 0.71 -1.82 -10.89
C THR A 29 2.08 -1.35 -10.41
N LEU A 30 2.13 -0.67 -9.27
CA LEU A 30 3.38 -0.16 -8.69
C LEU A 30 4.31 -1.30 -8.26
N ARG A 31 3.76 -2.40 -7.73
CA ARG A 31 4.53 -3.60 -7.39
C ARG A 31 5.12 -4.25 -8.64
N ARG A 32 4.31 -4.43 -9.68
CA ARG A 32 4.76 -5.04 -10.95
C ARG A 32 5.89 -4.26 -11.62
N THR A 33 5.91 -2.93 -11.42
CA THR A 33 6.93 -2.03 -11.98
C THR A 33 8.14 -1.85 -11.07
N GLY A 34 8.17 -2.48 -9.88
CA GLY A 34 9.28 -2.38 -8.94
C GLY A 34 9.38 -1.03 -8.21
N VAL A 35 8.37 -0.17 -8.31
CA VAL A 35 8.37 1.17 -7.71
C VAL A 35 8.18 1.12 -6.18
N ILE A 36 7.52 0.07 -5.68
CA ILE A 36 7.21 -0.09 -4.26
C ILE A 36 7.78 -1.40 -3.71
N ARG A 37 8.09 -1.38 -2.41
CA ARG A 37 8.51 -2.57 -1.67
C ARG A 37 7.30 -3.23 -1.02
N THR A 38 7.21 -4.54 -1.15
CA THR A 38 6.17 -5.37 -0.54
C THR A 38 6.77 -6.54 0.21
N ALA A 39 6.07 -7.02 1.23
CA ALA A 39 6.40 -8.23 1.98
C ALA A 39 5.13 -9.06 2.21
N GLU A 40 5.29 -10.31 2.61
CA GLU A 40 4.21 -11.15 3.13
C GLU A 40 4.07 -10.88 4.64
N ASP A 41 2.85 -10.95 5.16
CA ASP A 41 2.62 -10.83 6.60
C ASP A 41 3.13 -12.10 7.31
N PRO A 42 3.95 -11.99 8.36
CA PRO A 42 4.50 -13.16 9.07
C PRO A 42 3.44 -14.01 9.77
N GLN A 43 2.23 -13.47 10.00
CA GLN A 43 1.12 -14.18 10.64
C GLN A 43 0.15 -14.78 9.60
N ASP A 44 0.12 -14.24 8.38
CA ASP A 44 -0.70 -14.73 7.27
C ASP A 44 -0.03 -14.42 5.92
N GLU A 45 0.63 -15.42 5.33
CA GLU A 45 1.31 -15.31 4.03
C GLU A 45 0.40 -14.84 2.88
N ARG A 46 -0.92 -14.94 3.04
CA ARG A 46 -1.91 -14.47 2.06
C ARG A 46 -2.07 -12.95 2.07
N VAL A 47 -1.63 -12.29 3.13
CA VAL A 47 -1.71 -10.84 3.29
C VAL A 47 -0.43 -10.19 2.78
N MET A 48 -0.59 -9.31 1.79
CA MET A 48 0.51 -8.49 1.30
C MET A 48 0.62 -7.20 2.09
N LEU A 49 1.81 -6.97 2.63
CA LEU A 49 2.22 -5.73 3.28
C LEU A 49 2.96 -4.82 2.29
N VAL A 50 2.75 -3.52 2.45
CA VAL A 50 3.33 -2.46 1.62
C VAL A 50 4.16 -1.55 2.52
N HIS A 51 5.41 -1.32 2.14
CA HIS A 51 6.33 -0.51 2.92
C HIS A 51 5.89 0.97 2.97
N ALA A 52 6.13 1.66 4.09
CA ALA A 52 5.76 3.05 4.32
C ALA A 52 6.30 4.02 3.24
N SER A 53 7.47 3.73 2.68
CA SER A 53 8.06 4.53 1.59
C SER A 53 7.23 4.53 0.30
N ALA A 54 6.28 3.61 0.15
CA ALA A 54 5.41 3.50 -1.02
C ALA A 54 4.20 4.45 -0.98
N ILE A 55 3.87 5.03 0.18
CA ILE A 55 2.64 5.78 0.38
C ILE A 55 2.53 6.97 -0.59
N ASP A 56 3.61 7.71 -0.80
CA ASP A 56 3.60 8.85 -1.74
C ASP A 56 3.44 8.42 -3.20
N ALA A 57 4.03 7.30 -3.59
CA ALA A 57 3.83 6.74 -4.93
C ALA A 57 2.37 6.32 -5.15
N ILE A 58 1.74 5.75 -4.13
CA ILE A 58 0.33 5.35 -4.16
C ILE A 58 -0.58 6.58 -4.21
N LYS A 59 -0.32 7.61 -3.40
CA LYS A 59 -1.05 8.90 -3.46
C LYS A 59 -1.02 9.50 -4.86
N ARG A 60 0.17 9.56 -5.48
CA ARG A 60 0.35 10.06 -6.86
C ARG A 60 -0.42 9.22 -7.87
N ALA A 61 -0.36 7.89 -7.77
CA ALA A 61 -1.09 6.99 -8.65
C ALA A 61 -2.62 7.15 -8.53
N LEU A 62 -3.11 7.39 -7.31
CA LEU A 62 -4.54 7.59 -7.02
C LEU A 62 -5.01 9.03 -7.24
N ARG A 63 -4.09 9.97 -7.53
CA ARG A 63 -4.35 11.41 -7.68
C ARG A 63 -5.02 12.03 -6.44
N VAL A 64 -4.60 11.58 -5.26
CA VAL A 64 -5.03 12.13 -3.96
C VAL A 64 -3.96 13.13 -3.48
N SER A 65 -4.42 14.27 -2.94
CA SER A 65 -3.56 15.35 -2.42
C SER A 65 -3.07 15.06 -1.01
#